data_AF-A0A2H0M5D4-F1
#
_entry.id   AF-A0A2H0M5D4-F1
#
_cell.length_a   1.000
_cell.length_b   1.000
_cell.length_c   1.000
_cell.angle_alpha   90.00
_cell.angle_beta   90.00
_cell.angle_gamma   90.00
#
_symmetry.space_group_name_H-M   'P 1'
#
loop_
_entity.id
_entity.type
_entity.pdbx_description
1 polymer ?
#
loop_
_entity_poly.entity_id
_entity_poly.type
_entity_poly.pdbx_seq_one_letter_code
_entity_poly.pdbx_strand_id
1 'polypeptide(L)'
;MLKLLMDRAKMNFKERKMKRVGIIGLLGCAIYCLFASSIVYANNVQVSNVRLVGSSIPGSMLVKFTLSQDNPFTPSTGVDPQYDNNSYSDYIWVFVKYAVLKADGTVDETIGYKHAFLDGSPSGGTNYSSSTGEGVAQDHKGAFIKASNAGIAPGKEFYFYWRYGPDGVKNTDKVKIRVCAIEMVKIPQGNYWYGVGNPSVEGNSTTNYNPDNQVIPYQSSQTGYEIKNASSVSSGAAAGWPNGYNSFYLMKYEISQGAYADFLNMLSTTDATNRFYVGKDYEYAITLTSSNPYGQRYAAVVRPRVCNDLSWNDDMAYASWAGLRPMTEMEFEKAARGTSTGPNAKAPFPWGYTYPDQVDNPLYTPGGYCYPYDAYEYYTNLNDQGNNVEGQDGPTNVGLYTSGDITRTAAQTGVSPYGVADLAGNLWEQVINCSSKNTPLNGDGKIYTDYTSLGWPNASTTGMGLRGGGWAHGTWNLLISNRNVALSIWGASRVSYFGFRCARTP
;
A
#
# COMPACT_ATOMS: atom_id res chain seq x y z
N MET A 1 -57.42 -31.88 -39.88
CA MET A 1 -56.03 -32.41 -39.93
C MET A 1 -55.03 -31.40 -40.49
N LEU A 2 -55.29 -30.77 -41.65
CA LEU A 2 -54.40 -29.77 -42.27
C LEU A 2 -54.13 -28.51 -41.39
N LYS A 3 -55.16 -28.03 -40.67
CA LYS A 3 -55.06 -26.88 -39.75
C LYS A 3 -54.12 -27.14 -38.56
N LEU A 4 -54.18 -28.36 -38.00
CA LEU A 4 -53.32 -28.82 -36.90
C LEU A 4 -51.84 -28.95 -37.31
N LEU A 5 -51.57 -29.35 -38.56
CA LEU A 5 -50.20 -29.42 -39.10
C LEU A 5 -49.62 -28.03 -39.37
N MET A 6 -50.44 -27.09 -39.85
CA MET A 6 -50.02 -25.70 -40.05
C MET A 6 -49.75 -24.98 -38.72
N ASP A 7 -50.53 -25.23 -37.68
CA ASP A 7 -50.33 -24.62 -36.36
C ASP A 7 -49.08 -25.18 -35.65
N ARG A 8 -48.77 -26.48 -35.80
CA ARG A 8 -47.49 -27.07 -35.33
C ARG A 8 -46.28 -26.52 -36.09
N ALA A 9 -46.39 -26.31 -37.40
CA ALA A 9 -45.31 -25.72 -38.20
C ALA A 9 -45.05 -24.25 -37.82
N LYS A 10 -46.10 -23.47 -37.53
CA LYS A 10 -46.00 -22.08 -37.07
C LYS A 10 -45.39 -21.96 -35.66
N MET A 11 -45.72 -22.85 -34.72
CA MET A 11 -45.08 -22.91 -33.40
C MET A 11 -43.58 -23.22 -33.49
N ASN A 12 -43.20 -24.24 -34.28
CA ASN A 12 -41.79 -24.60 -34.48
C ASN A 12 -40.96 -23.46 -35.10
N PHE A 13 -41.56 -22.64 -35.96
CA PHE A 13 -40.88 -21.48 -36.55
C PHE A 13 -40.71 -20.33 -35.54
N LYS A 14 -41.72 -20.10 -34.68
CA LYS A 14 -41.70 -19.07 -33.63
C LYS A 14 -40.68 -19.40 -32.53
N GLU A 15 -40.59 -20.67 -32.11
CA GLU A 15 -39.58 -21.14 -31.15
C GLU A 15 -38.15 -21.06 -31.70
N ARG A 16 -37.93 -21.41 -32.97
CA ARG A 16 -36.61 -21.27 -33.62
C ARG A 16 -36.20 -19.80 -33.76
N LYS A 17 -37.15 -18.88 -34.01
CA LYS A 17 -36.88 -17.43 -34.05
C LYS A 17 -36.55 -16.88 -32.66
N MET A 18 -37.27 -17.29 -31.61
CA MET A 18 -37.00 -16.87 -30.23
C MET A 18 -35.67 -17.42 -29.70
N LYS A 19 -35.30 -18.67 -30.02
CA LYS A 19 -33.97 -19.23 -29.66
C LYS A 19 -32.82 -18.52 -30.39
N ARG A 20 -32.99 -18.13 -31.66
CA ARG A 20 -31.98 -17.34 -32.39
C ARG A 20 -31.87 -15.91 -31.86
N VAL A 21 -32.97 -15.25 -31.51
CA VAL A 21 -32.95 -13.90 -30.90
C VAL A 21 -32.37 -13.94 -29.47
N GLY A 22 -32.66 -14.99 -28.69
CA GLY A 22 -32.05 -15.20 -27.37
C GLY A 22 -30.55 -15.49 -27.43
N ILE A 23 -30.08 -16.28 -28.40
CA ILE A 23 -28.65 -16.56 -28.59
C ILE A 23 -27.91 -15.34 -29.14
N ILE A 24 -28.51 -14.56 -30.06
CA ILE A 24 -27.92 -13.30 -30.56
C ILE A 24 -27.94 -12.22 -29.47
N GLY A 25 -28.95 -12.19 -28.60
CA GLY A 25 -28.99 -11.31 -27.42
C GLY A 25 -27.96 -11.69 -26.36
N LEU A 26 -27.75 -12.98 -26.09
CA LEU A 26 -26.71 -13.48 -25.19
C LEU A 26 -25.29 -13.27 -25.74
N LEU A 27 -25.08 -13.47 -27.04
CA LEU A 27 -23.81 -13.12 -27.70
C LEU A 27 -23.60 -11.61 -27.74
N GLY A 28 -24.66 -10.82 -27.98
CA GLY A 28 -24.61 -9.36 -27.93
C GLY A 28 -24.26 -8.84 -26.54
N CYS A 29 -24.86 -9.37 -25.47
CA CYS A 29 -24.52 -9.02 -24.09
C CYS A 29 -23.13 -9.54 -23.68
N ALA A 30 -22.72 -10.75 -24.09
CA ALA A 30 -21.37 -11.24 -23.81
C ALA A 30 -20.29 -10.42 -24.54
N ILE A 31 -20.57 -9.98 -25.77
CA ILE A 31 -19.71 -9.10 -26.55
C ILE A 31 -19.72 -7.67 -25.99
N TYR A 32 -20.88 -7.16 -25.54
CA TYR A 32 -20.96 -5.84 -24.88
C TYR A 32 -20.26 -5.84 -23.51
N CYS A 33 -20.30 -6.95 -22.77
CA CYS A 33 -19.49 -7.13 -21.54
C CYS A 33 -18.00 -7.31 -21.83
N LEU A 34 -17.62 -7.74 -23.03
CA LEU A 34 -16.21 -7.80 -23.47
C LEU A 34 -15.67 -6.45 -23.96
N PHE A 35 -16.54 -5.50 -24.34
CA PHE A 35 -16.15 -4.17 -24.83
C PHE A 35 -16.53 -3.00 -23.91
N ALA A 36 -17.36 -3.23 -22.88
CA ALA A 36 -17.56 -2.32 -21.76
C ALA A 36 -16.57 -2.62 -20.63
N SER A 37 -15.30 -2.87 -20.96
CA SER A 37 -14.23 -2.54 -20.03
C SER A 37 -14.10 -1.02 -20.07
N SER A 38 -14.85 -0.33 -19.22
CA SER A 38 -14.40 0.99 -18.76
C SER A 38 -12.94 0.81 -18.36
N ILE A 39 -12.04 1.54 -19.02
CA ILE A 39 -10.61 1.53 -18.68
C ILE A 39 -10.55 2.09 -17.27
N VAL A 40 -10.48 1.20 -16.28
CA VAL A 40 -10.26 1.60 -14.90
C VAL A 40 -8.77 1.89 -14.82
N TYR A 41 -8.42 3.16 -14.79
CA TYR A 41 -7.06 3.61 -14.52
C TYR A 41 -6.79 3.44 -13.02
N ALA A 42 -6.56 2.21 -12.57
CA ALA A 42 -5.98 1.94 -11.26
C ALA A 42 -4.50 1.65 -11.45
N ASN A 43 -3.64 2.09 -10.53
CA ASN A 43 -2.31 1.47 -10.47
C ASN A 43 -2.49 0.03 -9.97
N ASN A 44 -1.97 -0.92 -10.74
CA ASN A 44 -2.34 -2.33 -10.67
C ASN A 44 -1.11 -3.17 -10.99
N VAL A 45 -0.25 -3.35 -9.99
CA VAL A 45 0.85 -4.29 -10.11
C VAL A 45 0.32 -5.73 -10.23
N GLN A 46 0.77 -6.47 -11.22
CA GLN A 46 0.41 -7.88 -11.39
C GLN A 46 1.63 -8.75 -11.58
N VAL A 47 1.60 -9.90 -10.90
CA VAL A 47 2.60 -10.95 -11.02
C VAL A 47 1.96 -12.18 -11.63
N SER A 48 2.52 -12.70 -12.71
CA SER A 48 2.04 -13.89 -13.41
C SER A 48 3.20 -14.80 -13.84
N ASN A 49 2.88 -15.97 -14.41
CA ASN A 49 3.87 -16.91 -14.98
C ASN A 49 5.02 -17.30 -14.06
N VAL A 50 4.75 -17.37 -12.75
CA VAL A 50 5.74 -17.71 -11.71
C VAL A 50 6.18 -19.17 -11.87
N ARG A 51 7.48 -19.39 -12.04
CA ARG A 51 8.06 -20.73 -12.21
C ARG A 51 9.52 -20.79 -11.75
N LEU A 52 9.93 -21.98 -11.32
CA LEU A 52 11.32 -22.28 -10.97
C LEU A 52 12.04 -22.88 -12.17
N VAL A 53 13.27 -22.42 -12.42
CA VAL A 53 14.16 -22.94 -13.47
C VAL A 53 15.52 -23.30 -12.84
N GLY A 54 16.16 -24.35 -13.33
CA GLY A 54 17.50 -24.74 -12.87
C GLY A 54 18.51 -23.60 -13.02
N SER A 55 19.43 -23.50 -12.07
CA SER A 55 20.53 -22.52 -12.06
C SER A 55 21.87 -23.24 -12.21
N SER A 56 22.85 -22.56 -12.81
CA SER A 56 24.25 -23.03 -12.84
C SER A 56 24.96 -22.85 -11.50
N ILE A 57 24.40 -22.07 -10.57
CA ILE A 57 25.01 -21.80 -9.26
C ILE A 57 24.50 -22.85 -8.25
N PRO A 58 25.39 -23.64 -7.61
CA PRO A 58 25.00 -24.63 -6.61
C PRO A 58 24.15 -24.02 -5.48
N GLY A 59 23.14 -24.76 -5.03
CA GLY A 59 22.25 -24.31 -3.96
C GLY A 59 21.32 -23.16 -4.37
N SER A 60 21.02 -23.01 -5.67
CA SER A 60 20.09 -21.99 -6.14
C SER A 60 19.18 -22.43 -7.29
N MET A 61 18.08 -21.71 -7.44
CA MET A 61 17.19 -21.79 -8.60
C MET A 61 16.88 -20.39 -9.12
N LEU A 62 16.55 -20.29 -10.40
CA LEU A 62 15.98 -19.09 -10.99
C LEU A 62 14.48 -19.04 -10.67
N VAL A 63 14.04 -18.00 -9.98
CA VAL A 63 12.62 -17.67 -9.85
C VAL A 63 12.26 -16.75 -11.00
N LYS A 64 11.58 -17.28 -12.03
CA LYS A 64 11.09 -16.51 -13.17
C LYS A 64 9.64 -16.12 -12.98
N PHE A 65 9.28 -14.91 -13.38
CA PHE A 65 7.92 -14.39 -13.33
C PHE A 65 7.73 -13.28 -14.35
N THR A 66 6.48 -12.97 -14.67
CA THR A 66 6.11 -11.82 -15.47
C THR A 66 5.54 -10.75 -14.54
N LEU A 67 5.97 -9.50 -14.72
CA LEU A 67 5.50 -8.35 -13.97
C LEU A 67 4.87 -7.36 -14.93
N SER A 68 3.70 -6.83 -14.59
CA SER A 68 3.09 -5.67 -15.26
C SER A 68 2.67 -4.63 -14.24
N GLN A 69 2.62 -3.38 -14.69
CA GLN A 69 2.14 -2.24 -13.93
C GLN A 69 1.36 -1.31 -14.85
N ASP A 70 0.15 -0.99 -14.45
CA ASP A 70 -0.64 0.05 -15.08
C ASP A 70 -0.23 1.43 -14.55
N ASN A 71 -0.18 2.43 -15.44
CA ASN A 71 0.06 3.84 -15.14
C ASN A 71 1.36 4.18 -14.36
N PRO A 72 2.55 3.68 -14.78
CA PRO A 72 3.80 4.09 -14.16
C PRO A 72 4.04 5.60 -14.29
N PHE A 73 4.68 6.21 -13.30
CA PHE A 73 4.96 7.65 -13.27
C PHE A 73 5.84 8.09 -14.43
N THR A 74 6.88 7.31 -14.74
CA THR A 74 7.76 7.57 -15.86
C THR A 74 7.03 7.20 -17.16
N PRO A 75 6.70 8.17 -18.02
CA PRO A 75 6.04 7.88 -19.30
C PRO A 75 6.98 7.12 -20.23
N SER A 76 6.46 6.62 -21.35
CA SER A 76 7.27 5.94 -22.38
C SER A 76 8.39 6.81 -22.99
N THR A 77 8.39 8.12 -22.70
CA THR A 77 9.45 9.07 -23.07
C THR A 77 10.72 8.92 -22.22
N GLY A 78 10.68 8.19 -21.10
CA GLY A 78 11.84 7.79 -20.31
C GLY A 78 12.37 8.82 -19.32
N VAL A 79 11.67 9.93 -19.09
CA VAL A 79 12.08 10.97 -18.14
C VAL A 79 11.24 10.87 -16.88
N ASP A 80 11.91 10.77 -15.73
CA ASP A 80 11.25 10.73 -14.42
C ASP A 80 10.62 12.08 -14.09
N PRO A 81 9.42 12.08 -13.45
CA PRO A 81 8.88 13.29 -12.88
C PRO A 81 9.85 13.99 -11.96
N GLN A 82 9.78 15.31 -11.95
CA GLN A 82 10.58 16.15 -11.07
C GLN A 82 9.66 16.99 -10.20
N TYR A 83 10.03 17.10 -8.93
CA TYR A 83 9.45 18.08 -8.03
C TYR A 83 10.59 18.95 -7.48
N ASP A 84 10.55 20.25 -7.79
CA ASP A 84 11.58 21.21 -7.39
C ASP A 84 12.99 20.71 -7.75
N ASN A 85 13.19 20.35 -9.02
CA ASN A 85 14.43 19.80 -9.60
C ASN A 85 14.90 18.46 -9.01
N ASN A 86 14.11 17.81 -8.15
CA ASN A 86 14.42 16.50 -7.60
C ASN A 86 13.59 15.43 -8.35
N SER A 87 14.28 14.52 -9.04
CA SER A 87 13.63 13.41 -9.73
C SER A 87 13.08 12.39 -8.74
N TYR A 88 11.86 11.91 -8.99
CA TYR A 88 11.23 10.83 -8.25
C TYR A 88 10.51 9.89 -9.23
N SER A 89 10.27 8.64 -8.82
CA SER A 89 9.58 7.65 -9.64
C SER A 89 8.90 6.62 -8.76
N ASP A 90 7.92 5.93 -9.32
CA ASP A 90 7.39 4.71 -8.74
C ASP A 90 8.23 3.48 -9.11
N TYR A 91 8.24 2.54 -8.18
CA TYR A 91 8.98 1.29 -8.18
C TYR A 91 8.06 0.19 -7.69
N ILE A 92 8.47 -1.04 -7.93
CA ILE A 92 7.81 -2.24 -7.46
C ILE A 92 8.81 -2.97 -6.57
N TRP A 93 8.46 -3.11 -5.30
CA TRP A 93 9.18 -3.97 -4.37
C TRP A 93 8.73 -5.41 -4.56
N VAL A 94 9.62 -6.26 -5.07
CA VAL A 94 9.36 -7.67 -5.33
C VAL A 94 10.13 -8.53 -4.35
N PHE A 95 9.44 -9.43 -3.66
CA PHE A 95 10.05 -10.40 -2.74
C PHE A 95 9.43 -11.78 -2.94
N VAL A 96 10.15 -12.82 -2.50
CA VAL A 96 9.73 -14.21 -2.73
C VAL A 96 9.51 -14.92 -1.41
N LYS A 97 8.37 -15.60 -1.33
CA LYS A 97 7.99 -16.48 -0.23
C LYS A 97 8.03 -17.93 -0.68
N TYR A 98 8.52 -18.82 0.16
CA TYR A 98 8.61 -20.25 -0.12
C TYR A 98 8.04 -21.08 1.02
N ALA A 99 7.51 -22.26 0.70
CA ALA A 99 7.16 -23.28 1.67
C ALA A 99 7.70 -24.63 1.20
N VAL A 100 8.33 -25.36 2.12
CA VAL A 100 8.66 -26.77 1.90
C VAL A 100 7.37 -27.57 2.07
N LEU A 101 7.06 -28.40 1.09
CA LEU A 101 5.82 -29.16 1.03
C LEU A 101 5.93 -30.44 1.86
N LYS A 102 4.82 -30.81 2.48
CA LYS A 102 4.65 -32.15 3.07
C LYS A 102 4.70 -33.22 1.98
N ALA A 103 4.80 -34.48 2.39
CA ALA A 103 4.80 -35.63 1.48
C ALA A 103 3.56 -35.69 0.58
N ASP A 104 2.42 -35.19 1.06
CA ASP A 104 1.14 -35.10 0.34
C ASP A 104 1.10 -33.95 -0.70
N GLY A 105 2.17 -33.15 -0.83
CA GLY A 105 2.26 -32.03 -1.76
C GLY A 105 1.58 -30.74 -1.29
N THR A 106 1.10 -30.68 -0.05
CA THR A 106 0.47 -29.49 0.53
C THR A 106 1.45 -28.69 1.39
N VAL A 107 1.15 -27.42 1.61
CA VAL A 107 1.90 -26.54 2.52
C VAL A 107 1.58 -26.96 3.96
N ASP A 108 2.59 -27.02 4.83
CA ASP A 108 2.37 -27.14 6.27
C ASP A 108 1.93 -25.80 6.84
N GLU A 109 0.64 -25.68 7.13
CA GLU A 109 0.04 -24.43 7.60
C GLU A 109 0.42 -24.09 9.04
N THR A 110 0.95 -25.05 9.82
CA THR A 110 1.49 -24.73 11.15
C THR A 110 2.84 -24.02 11.09
N ILE A 111 3.50 -24.05 9.91
CA ILE A 111 4.77 -23.37 9.64
C ILE A 111 4.55 -22.14 8.75
N GLY A 112 3.70 -22.28 7.73
CA GLY A 112 3.45 -21.23 6.74
C GLY A 112 4.61 -21.05 5.75
N TYR A 113 4.65 -19.88 5.11
CA TYR A 113 5.69 -19.51 4.15
C TYR A 113 6.84 -18.75 4.82
N LYS A 114 8.06 -19.08 4.41
CA LYS A 114 9.30 -18.40 4.79
C LYS A 114 9.75 -17.42 3.72
N HIS A 115 10.64 -16.51 4.09
CA HIS A 115 11.17 -15.48 3.20
C HIS A 115 12.43 -15.98 2.49
N ALA A 116 12.48 -15.89 1.16
CA ALA A 116 13.58 -16.40 0.34
C ALA A 116 14.79 -15.47 0.35
N PHE A 117 16.00 -16.01 0.39
CA PHE A 117 17.24 -15.28 0.15
C PHE A 117 17.44 -15.06 -1.35
N LEU A 118 17.33 -13.80 -1.80
CA LEU A 118 17.46 -13.44 -3.21
C LEU A 118 18.86 -12.93 -3.56
N ASP A 119 19.32 -13.25 -4.76
CA ASP A 119 20.60 -12.80 -5.29
C ASP A 119 20.52 -12.54 -6.80
N GLY A 120 21.53 -11.85 -7.32
CA GLY A 120 21.61 -11.40 -8.69
C GLY A 120 20.64 -10.26 -9.00
N SER A 121 20.23 -10.16 -10.27
CA SER A 121 19.45 -9.05 -10.78
C SER A 121 18.14 -9.51 -11.40
N PRO A 122 17.06 -8.71 -11.27
CA PRO A 122 15.75 -8.97 -11.88
C PRO A 122 15.80 -9.29 -13.39
N SER A 123 16.88 -8.95 -14.10
CA SER A 123 17.05 -9.21 -15.54
C SER A 123 18.44 -9.74 -15.93
N GLY A 124 19.21 -10.25 -14.96
CA GLY A 124 20.53 -10.86 -15.23
C GLY A 124 21.78 -9.98 -15.12
N GLY A 125 21.66 -8.71 -14.71
CA GLY A 125 22.80 -7.81 -14.50
C GLY A 125 22.78 -7.04 -13.17
N THR A 126 23.77 -7.32 -12.30
CA THR A 126 24.18 -6.63 -11.05
C THR A 126 23.17 -6.46 -9.90
N ASN A 127 23.65 -6.57 -8.66
CA ASN A 127 22.89 -6.35 -7.41
C ASN A 127 22.40 -4.89 -7.28
N TYR A 128 21.63 -4.59 -6.22
CA TYR A 128 21.07 -3.26 -5.97
C TYR A 128 22.07 -2.12 -6.19
N SER A 129 21.65 -1.16 -7.00
CA SER A 129 22.40 0.06 -7.29
C SER A 129 21.70 1.25 -6.63
N SER A 130 22.41 1.95 -5.74
CA SER A 130 21.87 3.16 -5.08
C SER A 130 21.60 4.31 -6.06
N SER A 131 22.34 4.36 -7.16
CA SER A 131 22.19 5.42 -8.19
C SER A 131 20.88 5.27 -8.96
N THR A 132 20.52 4.05 -9.36
CA THR A 132 19.26 3.77 -10.08
C THR A 132 18.11 3.45 -9.14
N GLY A 133 18.40 2.98 -7.92
CA GLY A 133 17.42 2.42 -7.01
C GLY A 133 16.85 1.07 -7.43
N GLU A 134 17.53 0.35 -8.32
CA GLU A 134 17.05 -0.93 -8.86
C GLU A 134 17.96 -2.09 -8.50
N GLY A 135 17.39 -3.30 -8.41
CA GLY A 135 18.10 -4.56 -8.17
C GLY A 135 17.76 -5.20 -6.82
N VAL A 136 18.33 -6.39 -6.58
CA VAL A 136 18.17 -7.12 -5.31
C VAL A 136 18.89 -6.36 -4.21
N ALA A 137 18.12 -5.93 -3.20
CA ALA A 137 18.61 -5.15 -2.08
C ALA A 137 19.74 -5.85 -1.33
N GLN A 138 20.60 -5.07 -0.67
CA GLN A 138 21.81 -5.57 -0.01
C GLN A 138 21.54 -6.59 1.10
N ASP A 139 20.35 -6.57 1.70
CA ASP A 139 19.92 -7.53 2.73
C ASP A 139 19.31 -8.82 2.15
N HIS A 140 19.24 -8.92 0.81
CA HIS A 140 18.74 -10.08 0.08
C HIS A 140 17.25 -10.40 0.32
N LYS A 141 16.45 -9.44 0.82
CA LYS A 141 15.02 -9.61 1.15
C LYS A 141 14.05 -9.24 0.03
N GLY A 142 14.56 -8.87 -1.13
CA GLY A 142 13.72 -8.45 -2.24
C GLY A 142 14.50 -7.61 -3.21
N ALA A 143 13.80 -7.11 -4.23
CA ALA A 143 14.36 -6.27 -5.26
C ALA A 143 13.44 -5.11 -5.58
N PHE A 144 14.03 -3.97 -5.90
CA PHE A 144 13.31 -2.86 -6.51
C PHE A 144 13.42 -2.97 -8.04
N ILE A 145 12.27 -2.88 -8.70
CA ILE A 145 12.16 -2.78 -10.16
C ILE A 145 11.42 -1.49 -10.45
N LYS A 146 11.97 -0.61 -11.29
CA LYS A 146 11.26 0.62 -11.66
C LYS A 146 9.96 0.28 -12.37
N ALA A 147 8.86 0.94 -12.02
CA ALA A 147 7.53 0.56 -12.49
C ALA A 147 7.42 0.57 -14.03
N SER A 148 8.04 1.56 -14.69
CA SER A 148 8.12 1.64 -16.15
C SER A 148 8.83 0.46 -16.82
N ASN A 149 9.69 -0.26 -16.07
CA ASN A 149 10.39 -1.43 -16.59
C ASN A 149 9.48 -2.65 -16.66
N ALA A 150 8.47 -2.77 -15.78
CA ALA A 150 7.49 -3.86 -15.82
C ALA A 150 6.68 -3.88 -17.12
N GLY A 151 6.41 -2.71 -17.70
CA GLY A 151 5.51 -2.55 -18.83
C GLY A 151 4.04 -2.76 -18.43
N ILE A 152 3.12 -2.47 -19.36
CA ILE A 152 1.69 -2.71 -19.19
C ILE A 152 1.34 -4.18 -19.49
N ALA A 153 0.20 -4.67 -19.00
CA ALA A 153 -0.23 -6.06 -19.23
C ALA A 153 -0.14 -6.46 -20.73
N PRO A 154 0.45 -7.63 -21.07
CA PRO A 154 0.76 -8.76 -20.20
C PRO A 154 2.06 -8.64 -19.39
N GLY A 155 2.82 -7.54 -19.51
CA GLY A 155 4.04 -7.28 -18.75
C GLY A 155 5.33 -7.81 -19.40
N LYS A 156 6.42 -7.77 -18.63
CA LYS A 156 7.75 -8.28 -19.04
C LYS A 156 8.25 -9.37 -18.08
N GLU A 157 9.06 -10.28 -18.59
CA GLU A 157 9.67 -11.34 -17.78
C GLU A 157 10.87 -10.81 -16.99
N PHE A 158 10.92 -11.19 -15.72
CA PHE A 158 11.99 -10.96 -14.78
C PHE A 158 12.41 -12.27 -14.12
N TYR A 159 13.59 -12.28 -13.51
CA TYR A 159 14.08 -13.39 -12.73
C TYR A 159 15.03 -12.98 -11.61
N PHE A 160 15.08 -13.76 -10.54
CA PHE A 160 16.11 -13.68 -9.49
C PHE A 160 16.73 -15.04 -9.25
N TYR A 161 17.93 -15.09 -8.68
CA TYR A 161 18.41 -16.30 -8.04
C TYR A 161 17.81 -16.40 -6.65
N TRP A 162 17.06 -17.45 -6.39
CA TRP A 162 16.78 -17.86 -5.01
C TRP A 162 17.91 -18.75 -4.54
N ARG A 163 18.68 -18.28 -3.55
CA ARG A 163 19.74 -19.05 -2.88
C ARG A 163 19.10 -19.91 -1.79
N TYR A 164 18.49 -21.02 -2.19
CA TYR A 164 17.74 -21.89 -1.28
C TYR A 164 18.65 -22.62 -0.26
N GLY A 165 19.95 -22.75 -0.53
CA GLY A 165 20.92 -23.37 0.39
C GLY A 165 21.03 -22.63 1.73
N PRO A 166 21.34 -21.31 1.73
CA PRO A 166 21.28 -20.46 2.93
C PRO A 166 19.94 -20.50 3.68
N ASP A 167 18.83 -20.73 2.97
CA ASP A 167 17.50 -20.88 3.55
C ASP A 167 17.25 -22.26 4.19
N GLY A 168 18.24 -23.16 4.16
CA GLY A 168 18.17 -24.50 4.74
C GLY A 168 17.31 -25.49 3.94
N VAL A 169 16.97 -25.15 2.69
CA VAL A 169 16.20 -26.02 1.79
C VAL A 169 17.14 -27.00 1.09
N LYS A 170 16.76 -28.27 1.03
CA LYS A 170 17.56 -29.33 0.40
C LYS A 170 17.19 -29.47 -1.08
N ASN A 171 18.13 -29.98 -1.88
CA ASN A 171 17.92 -30.25 -3.31
C ASN A 171 16.77 -31.25 -3.59
N THR A 172 16.41 -32.06 -2.59
CA THR A 172 15.32 -33.06 -2.68
C THR A 172 13.97 -32.54 -2.23
N ASP A 173 13.91 -31.36 -1.62
CA ASP A 173 12.68 -30.82 -1.08
C ASP A 173 11.75 -30.37 -2.20
N LYS A 174 10.46 -30.76 -2.09
CA LYS A 174 9.42 -30.19 -2.94
C LYS A 174 9.00 -28.86 -2.33
N VAL A 175 8.92 -27.82 -3.16
CA VAL A 175 8.67 -26.46 -2.69
C VAL A 175 7.55 -25.79 -3.46
N LYS A 176 6.88 -24.85 -2.81
CA LYS A 176 5.93 -23.93 -3.43
C LYS A 176 6.39 -22.51 -3.20
N ILE A 177 6.42 -21.73 -4.27
CA ILE A 177 6.82 -20.32 -4.21
C ILE A 177 5.64 -19.38 -4.44
N ARG A 178 5.80 -18.16 -3.94
CA ARG A 178 4.93 -17.00 -4.17
C ARG A 178 5.85 -15.81 -4.43
N VAL A 179 5.64 -15.13 -5.55
CA VAL A 179 6.29 -13.85 -5.83
C VAL A 179 5.28 -12.78 -5.45
N CYS A 180 5.66 -11.92 -4.51
CA CYS A 180 4.84 -10.82 -4.02
C CYS A 180 5.39 -9.52 -4.58
N ALA A 181 4.52 -8.59 -4.92
CA ALA A 181 4.88 -7.29 -5.45
C ALA A 181 4.09 -6.19 -4.74
N ILE A 182 4.77 -5.12 -4.35
CA ILE A 182 4.17 -3.96 -3.68
C ILE A 182 4.59 -2.70 -4.43
N GLU A 183 3.63 -1.85 -4.74
CA GLU A 183 3.88 -0.57 -5.39
C GLU A 183 4.47 0.43 -4.39
N MET A 184 5.58 1.05 -4.78
CA MET A 184 6.36 1.96 -3.96
C MET A 184 6.66 3.25 -4.74
N VAL A 185 6.99 4.31 -4.04
CA VAL A 185 7.54 5.55 -4.58
C VAL A 185 8.90 5.77 -3.95
N LYS A 186 9.92 6.08 -4.77
CA LYS A 186 11.22 6.53 -4.26
C LYS A 186 11.14 8.02 -3.98
N ILE A 187 11.07 8.37 -2.69
CA ILE A 187 11.13 9.74 -2.22
C ILE A 187 12.58 10.22 -2.33
N PRO A 188 12.86 11.32 -3.06
CA PRO A 188 14.22 11.77 -3.29
C PRO A 188 14.83 12.37 -2.01
N GLN A 189 16.15 12.28 -1.92
CA GLN A 189 16.89 13.00 -0.89
C GLN A 189 16.67 14.51 -1.06
N GLY A 190 16.52 15.24 0.04
CA GLY A 190 16.56 16.70 0.00
C GLY A 190 15.87 17.37 1.16
N ASN A 191 16.15 18.67 1.31
CA ASN A 191 15.62 19.48 2.40
C ASN A 191 14.09 19.51 2.39
N TYR A 192 13.47 19.65 3.56
CA TYR A 192 12.03 19.88 3.70
C TYR A 192 11.72 20.56 5.03
N TRP A 193 10.51 21.11 5.16
CA TRP A 193 10.02 21.65 6.42
C TRP A 193 9.26 20.58 7.22
N TYR A 194 9.66 20.37 8.46
CA TYR A 194 9.01 19.48 9.41
C TYR A 194 8.24 20.28 10.48
N GLY A 195 7.07 19.79 10.88
CA GLY A 195 6.29 20.37 11.98
C GLY A 195 5.81 21.79 11.71
N VAL A 196 5.37 22.05 10.47
CA VAL A 196 4.91 23.38 10.05
C VAL A 196 3.58 23.71 10.72
N GLY A 197 3.55 24.81 11.50
CA GLY A 197 2.32 25.36 12.08
C GLY A 197 1.36 25.90 11.01
N ASN A 198 0.06 25.85 11.29
CA ASN A 198 -0.98 26.33 10.38
C ASN A 198 -1.63 27.61 10.93
N PRO A 199 -1.37 28.81 10.35
CA PRO A 199 -1.92 30.07 10.85
C PRO A 199 -3.42 30.22 10.64
N SER A 200 -4.01 29.43 9.72
CA SER A 200 -5.43 29.49 9.32
C SER A 200 -6.35 28.62 10.17
N VAL A 201 -5.80 27.84 11.11
CA VAL A 201 -6.57 27.00 12.03
C VAL A 201 -6.26 27.47 13.46
N GLU A 202 -7.00 28.48 13.93
CA GLU A 202 -6.97 28.88 15.33
C GLU A 202 -7.68 27.80 16.17
N GLY A 203 -6.91 26.89 16.77
CA GLY A 203 -7.52 25.82 17.55
C GLY A 203 -6.50 24.90 18.20
N ASN A 204 -6.34 25.08 19.50
CA ASN A 204 -5.78 24.20 20.53
C ASN A 204 -4.55 23.32 20.23
N SER A 205 -3.54 23.58 21.06
CA SER A 205 -2.27 22.88 21.20
C SER A 205 -2.39 21.37 21.38
N THR A 206 -1.56 20.61 20.65
CA THR A 206 -0.94 19.42 21.25
C THR A 206 0.53 19.37 20.90
N THR A 207 1.31 18.99 21.89
CA THR A 207 2.78 18.93 21.96
C THR A 207 3.47 18.46 20.68
N ASN A 208 4.21 19.37 20.05
CA ASN A 208 5.18 19.05 19.01
C ASN A 208 6.45 18.49 19.68
N TYR A 209 6.95 17.33 19.28
CA TYR A 209 8.28 16.89 19.71
C TYR A 209 9.28 17.34 18.63
N ASN A 210 10.15 18.29 18.99
CA ASN A 210 11.28 18.65 18.14
C ASN A 210 12.24 17.46 18.07
N PRO A 211 13.05 17.37 17.02
CA PRO A 211 14.35 16.75 17.11
C PRO A 211 15.30 17.19 18.25
N ASP A 212 14.86 17.96 19.26
CA ASP A 212 15.61 18.26 20.49
C ASP A 212 14.97 17.71 21.77
N ASN A 213 13.96 16.82 21.66
CA ASN A 213 13.20 16.30 22.81
C ASN A 213 12.50 17.39 23.65
N GLN A 214 12.37 18.60 23.09
CA GLN A 214 11.55 19.66 23.65
C GLN A 214 10.13 19.53 23.12
N VAL A 215 9.17 19.62 24.04
CA VAL A 215 7.79 20.00 23.71
C VAL A 215 7.86 21.38 23.08
N ILE A 216 7.74 21.49 21.76
CA ILE A 216 7.57 22.77 21.09
C ILE A 216 6.10 23.17 21.35
N PRO A 217 5.86 24.35 21.93
CA PRO A 217 4.54 24.95 21.90
C PRO A 217 4.07 25.04 20.45
N TYR A 218 2.76 24.91 20.22
CA TYR A 218 2.15 25.25 18.94
C TYR A 218 2.71 26.59 18.43
N GLN A 219 3.34 26.58 17.23
CA GLN A 219 3.79 27.82 16.61
C GLN A 219 2.62 28.32 15.75
N SER A 220 1.99 29.42 16.17
CA SER A 220 0.94 30.10 15.41
C SER A 220 1.46 30.75 14.12
N SER A 221 2.79 30.84 13.96
CA SER A 221 3.47 31.20 12.72
C SER A 221 3.76 29.95 11.87
N GLN A 222 3.79 30.08 10.54
CA GLN A 222 4.27 29.04 9.58
C GLN A 222 5.79 28.74 9.72
N THR A 223 6.31 28.75 10.94
CA THR A 223 7.69 28.45 11.27
C THR A 223 7.75 26.96 11.59
N GLY A 224 8.10 26.16 10.58
CA GLY A 224 8.54 24.78 10.77
C GLY A 224 10.04 24.70 10.98
N TYR A 225 10.55 23.49 11.15
CA TYR A 225 11.99 23.19 11.23
C TYR A 225 12.47 22.67 9.88
N GLU A 226 13.44 23.36 9.27
CA GLU A 226 14.01 22.88 8.01
C GLU A 226 15.02 21.76 8.30
N ILE A 227 14.74 20.56 7.80
CA ILE A 227 15.66 19.43 7.85
C ILE A 227 16.62 19.55 6.67
N LYS A 228 17.91 19.76 6.94
CA LYS A 228 18.93 20.08 5.91
C LYS A 228 19.94 18.98 5.64
N ASN A 229 19.98 17.96 6.49
CA ASN A 229 20.92 16.85 6.38
C ASN A 229 20.46 15.64 7.20
N ALA A 230 21.09 14.50 6.98
CA ALA A 230 20.82 13.24 7.69
C ALA A 230 21.15 13.27 9.19
N SER A 231 21.90 14.28 9.66
CA SER A 231 22.27 14.45 11.07
C SER A 231 21.26 15.29 11.85
N SER A 232 20.24 15.86 11.18
CA SER A 232 19.14 16.60 11.79
C SER A 232 18.12 15.62 12.38
N VAL A 233 18.53 14.90 13.43
CA VAL A 233 17.78 13.80 14.07
C VAL A 233 17.24 14.21 15.43
N SER A 234 16.36 13.38 16.00
CA SER A 234 15.84 13.67 17.34
C SER A 234 16.89 13.58 18.44
N SER A 235 16.75 14.39 19.49
CA SER A 235 17.78 14.47 20.53
C SER A 235 17.88 13.14 21.23
N GLY A 236 19.10 12.64 21.32
CA GLY A 236 19.42 11.29 21.78
C GLY A 236 19.28 10.19 20.72
N ALA A 237 18.77 10.47 19.51
CA ALA A 237 18.80 9.52 18.40
C ALA A 237 20.19 9.51 17.74
N ALA A 238 20.57 8.34 17.23
CA ALA A 238 21.83 8.18 16.53
C ALA A 238 21.82 8.88 15.15
N ALA A 239 23.00 9.26 14.67
CA ALA A 239 23.18 9.65 13.28
C ALA A 239 22.68 8.52 12.35
N GLY A 240 21.89 8.88 11.33
CA GLY A 240 21.26 7.90 10.44
C GLY A 240 19.86 7.45 10.84
N TRP A 241 19.29 7.97 11.94
CA TRP A 241 17.85 7.83 12.19
C TRP A 241 17.06 8.43 10.99
N PRO A 242 16.04 7.75 10.42
CA PRO A 242 15.38 8.19 9.20
C PRO A 242 14.54 9.46 9.40
N ASN A 243 15.20 10.61 9.25
CA ASN A 243 14.60 11.93 9.43
C ASN A 243 13.94 12.49 8.16
N GLY A 244 13.76 11.67 7.12
CA GLY A 244 13.21 12.08 5.83
C GLY A 244 14.16 12.88 4.94
N TYR A 245 15.41 13.15 5.35
CA TYR A 245 16.38 13.83 4.48
C TYR A 245 16.91 12.92 3.38
N ASN A 246 17.44 11.74 3.74
CA ASN A 246 17.96 10.76 2.79
C ASN A 246 16.82 10.20 1.93
N SER A 247 17.14 9.71 0.73
CA SER A 247 16.12 9.05 -0.10
C SER A 247 15.63 7.76 0.56
N PHE A 248 14.34 7.47 0.42
CA PHE A 248 13.71 6.24 0.92
C PHE A 248 12.58 5.80 -0.02
N TYR A 249 12.15 4.55 0.11
CA TYR A 249 10.96 4.06 -0.56
C TYR A 249 9.79 4.07 0.39
N LEU A 250 8.61 4.45 -0.10
CA LEU A 250 7.36 4.44 0.64
C LEU A 250 6.31 3.73 -0.20
N MET A 251 5.45 2.91 0.40
CA MET A 251 4.34 2.31 -0.37
C MET A 251 3.50 3.41 -1.01
N LYS A 252 3.15 3.24 -2.29
CA LYS A 252 2.35 4.21 -3.06
C LYS A 252 0.97 4.41 -2.44
N TYR A 253 0.46 3.36 -1.80
CA TYR A 253 -0.81 3.30 -1.11
C TYR A 253 -0.68 2.70 0.28
N GLU A 254 -1.70 2.93 1.11
CA GLU A 254 -1.97 2.15 2.31
C GLU A 254 -2.14 0.66 1.99
N ILE A 255 -2.00 -0.22 2.99
CA ILE A 255 -2.21 -1.66 2.80
C ILE A 255 -3.68 -1.93 2.48
N SER A 256 -3.95 -2.68 1.42
CA SER A 256 -5.31 -3.12 1.08
C SER A 256 -5.70 -4.40 1.81
N GLN A 257 -7.00 -4.60 2.05
CA GLN A 257 -7.53 -5.81 2.66
C GLN A 257 -7.21 -7.08 1.86
N GLY A 258 -7.14 -6.97 0.53
CA GLY A 258 -6.68 -8.07 -0.33
C GLY A 258 -5.22 -8.43 -0.08
N ALA A 259 -4.33 -7.44 0.02
CA ALA A 259 -2.92 -7.66 0.33
C ALA A 259 -2.73 -8.22 1.75
N TYR A 260 -3.52 -7.75 2.72
CA TYR A 260 -3.51 -8.26 4.09
C TYR A 260 -4.04 -9.70 4.18
N ALA A 261 -5.11 -10.04 3.45
CA ALA A 261 -5.62 -11.41 3.37
C ALA A 261 -4.59 -12.37 2.74
N ASP A 262 -3.88 -11.92 1.70
CA ASP A 262 -2.80 -12.72 1.10
C ASP A 262 -1.65 -12.93 2.10
N PHE A 263 -1.29 -11.91 2.90
CA PHE A 263 -0.35 -12.01 4.01
C PHE A 263 -0.79 -13.05 5.04
N LEU A 264 -2.02 -12.98 5.56
CA LEU A 264 -2.56 -13.93 6.54
C LEU A 264 -2.51 -15.38 6.02
N ASN A 265 -2.81 -15.60 4.74
CA ASN A 265 -2.74 -16.92 4.10
C ASN A 265 -1.30 -17.46 3.92
N MET A 266 -0.28 -16.64 4.17
CA MET A 266 1.12 -17.03 4.09
C MET A 266 1.79 -17.21 5.46
N LEU A 267 1.09 -16.96 6.56
CA LEU A 267 1.59 -17.17 7.92
C LEU A 267 1.35 -18.59 8.42
N SER A 268 1.94 -18.91 9.57
CA SER A 268 1.48 -20.04 10.37
C SER A 268 0.02 -19.82 10.82
N THR A 269 -0.75 -20.88 11.03
CA THR A 269 -2.14 -20.78 11.52
C THR A 269 -2.24 -19.98 12.82
N THR A 270 -1.27 -20.16 13.71
CA THR A 270 -1.20 -19.43 14.99
C THR A 270 -0.95 -17.94 14.75
N ASP A 271 0.03 -17.61 13.91
CA ASP A 271 0.35 -16.21 13.62
C ASP A 271 -0.77 -15.48 12.87
N ALA A 272 -1.44 -16.16 11.95
CA ALA A 272 -2.59 -15.63 11.24
C ALA A 272 -3.78 -15.39 12.20
N THR A 273 -4.09 -16.35 13.08
CA THR A 273 -5.20 -16.22 14.04
C THR A 273 -4.98 -15.04 14.98
N ASN A 274 -3.75 -14.86 15.48
CA ASN A 274 -3.41 -13.75 16.35
C ASN A 274 -3.54 -12.38 15.67
N ARG A 275 -3.50 -12.34 14.33
CA ARG A 275 -3.45 -11.13 13.50
C ARG A 275 -4.74 -10.83 12.76
N PHE A 276 -5.66 -11.78 12.74
CA PHE A 276 -6.96 -11.61 12.10
C PHE A 276 -7.93 -10.89 13.04
N TYR A 277 -8.59 -9.85 12.52
CA TYR A 277 -9.72 -9.21 13.20
C TYR A 277 -11.02 -9.95 12.88
N VAL A 278 -11.83 -10.24 13.90
CA VAL A 278 -13.02 -11.10 13.76
C VAL A 278 -14.32 -10.28 13.58
N GLY A 279 -14.23 -8.95 13.42
CA GLY A 279 -15.38 -8.09 13.14
C GLY A 279 -15.70 -7.97 11.65
N LYS A 280 -16.77 -7.23 11.35
CA LYS A 280 -17.23 -6.92 9.98
C LYS A 280 -17.78 -5.50 9.86
N ASP A 281 -17.53 -4.69 10.89
CA ASP A 281 -18.04 -3.33 10.95
C ASP A 281 -17.08 -2.42 10.19
N TYR A 282 -17.58 -1.25 9.83
CA TYR A 282 -16.83 -0.19 9.21
C TYR A 282 -15.99 -0.58 7.99
N GLU A 283 -16.60 -1.24 7.02
CA GLU A 283 -15.93 -1.70 5.79
C GLU A 283 -14.86 -2.76 5.94
N TYR A 284 -14.71 -3.37 7.12
CA TYR A 284 -13.85 -4.54 7.28
C TYR A 284 -14.49 -5.77 6.61
N ALA A 285 -13.90 -6.26 5.53
CA ALA A 285 -14.48 -7.29 4.66
C ALA A 285 -13.59 -8.54 4.49
N ILE A 286 -12.58 -8.72 5.34
CA ILE A 286 -11.78 -9.96 5.35
C ILE A 286 -12.56 -11.03 6.13
N THR A 287 -12.73 -12.19 5.51
CA THR A 287 -13.44 -13.33 6.11
C THR A 287 -12.60 -14.60 6.05
N LEU A 288 -12.87 -15.53 6.97
CA LEU A 288 -12.33 -16.90 6.95
C LEU A 288 -13.50 -17.89 6.98
N THR A 289 -14.06 -18.21 5.81
CA THR A 289 -15.24 -19.09 5.70
C THR A 289 -15.03 -20.18 4.66
N SER A 290 -15.75 -21.29 4.78
CA SER A 290 -15.72 -22.37 3.78
C SER A 290 -16.29 -21.96 2.42
N SER A 291 -17.09 -20.89 2.37
CA SER A 291 -17.64 -20.30 1.14
C SER A 291 -16.65 -19.42 0.37
N ASN A 292 -15.46 -19.17 0.88
CA ASN A 292 -14.47 -18.36 0.17
C ASN A 292 -13.97 -19.09 -1.10
N PRO A 293 -13.55 -18.35 -2.16
CA PRO A 293 -13.28 -18.92 -3.49
C PRO A 293 -12.25 -20.07 -3.55
N TYR A 294 -11.44 -20.22 -2.51
CA TYR A 294 -10.40 -21.25 -2.39
C TYR A 294 -10.57 -22.12 -1.14
N GLY A 295 -11.82 -22.29 -0.68
CA GLY A 295 -12.17 -22.96 0.57
C GLY A 295 -11.89 -22.06 1.78
N GLN A 296 -11.65 -22.67 2.95
CA GLN A 296 -11.42 -21.94 4.20
C GLN A 296 -10.06 -21.22 4.20
N ARG A 297 -10.01 -20.07 3.52
CA ARG A 297 -8.87 -19.16 3.39
C ARG A 297 -9.30 -17.75 3.71
N TYR A 298 -8.37 -16.92 4.16
CA TYR A 298 -8.63 -15.49 4.32
C TYR A 298 -8.91 -14.87 2.96
N ALA A 299 -10.01 -14.14 2.83
CA ALA A 299 -10.37 -13.46 1.59
C ALA A 299 -11.11 -12.17 1.89
N ALA A 300 -10.73 -11.10 1.19
CA ALA A 300 -11.45 -9.84 1.19
C ALA A 300 -12.47 -9.83 0.05
N VAL A 301 -13.74 -9.50 0.36
CA VAL A 301 -14.77 -9.30 -0.67
C VAL A 301 -14.39 -8.15 -1.60
N VAL A 302 -13.87 -7.06 -1.02
CA VAL A 302 -13.36 -5.90 -1.74
C VAL A 302 -11.85 -5.82 -1.55
N ARG A 303 -11.09 -6.52 -2.41
CA ARG A 303 -9.62 -6.58 -2.32
C ARG A 303 -8.89 -5.22 -2.28
N PRO A 304 -9.28 -4.18 -3.03
CA PRO A 304 -8.57 -2.90 -3.01
C PRO A 304 -8.99 -1.98 -1.85
N ARG A 305 -9.96 -2.35 -1.00
CA ARG A 305 -10.35 -1.58 0.19
C ARG A 305 -9.14 -1.39 1.09
N VAL A 306 -8.93 -0.22 1.68
CA VAL A 306 -7.85 -0.07 2.66
C VAL A 306 -8.15 -0.92 3.89
N CYS A 307 -7.11 -1.58 4.41
CA CYS A 307 -7.21 -2.46 5.56
C CYS A 307 -7.20 -1.65 6.84
N ASN A 308 -8.38 -1.50 7.43
CA ASN A 308 -8.58 -0.99 8.78
C ASN A 308 -8.48 -2.11 9.83
N ASP A 309 -8.69 -1.73 11.10
CA ASP A 309 -8.62 -2.63 12.25
C ASP A 309 -7.26 -3.32 12.39
N LEU A 310 -6.19 -2.58 12.09
CA LEU A 310 -4.82 -3.02 12.29
C LEU A 310 -4.26 -2.49 13.62
N SER A 311 -3.68 -3.37 14.43
CA SER A 311 -2.86 -2.97 15.57
C SER A 311 -1.41 -2.78 15.15
N TRP A 312 -0.61 -2.10 15.99
CA TRP A 312 0.83 -1.94 15.74
C TRP A 312 1.57 -3.27 15.55
N ASN A 313 1.15 -4.31 16.26
CA ASN A 313 1.75 -5.64 16.14
C ASN A 313 1.39 -6.32 14.81
N ASP A 314 0.21 -6.03 14.27
CA ASP A 314 -0.21 -6.49 12.94
C ASP A 314 0.66 -5.82 11.86
N ASP A 315 0.87 -4.52 12.01
CA ASP A 315 1.66 -3.66 11.12
C ASP A 315 3.13 -4.07 11.07
N MET A 316 3.77 -4.21 12.23
CA MET A 316 5.16 -4.68 12.32
C MET A 316 5.32 -6.07 11.70
N ALA A 317 4.34 -6.95 11.90
CA ALA A 317 4.37 -8.27 11.31
C ALA A 317 4.28 -8.23 9.78
N TYR A 318 3.38 -7.41 9.23
CA TYR A 318 3.30 -7.20 7.79
C TYR A 318 4.59 -6.59 7.23
N ALA A 319 5.10 -5.52 7.85
CA ALA A 319 6.33 -4.86 7.46
C ALA A 319 7.50 -5.84 7.44
N SER A 320 7.73 -6.56 8.53
CA SER A 320 8.82 -7.54 8.61
C SER A 320 8.64 -8.66 7.59
N TRP A 321 7.43 -9.22 7.47
CA TRP A 321 7.11 -10.24 6.49
C TRP A 321 7.44 -9.78 5.06
N ALA A 322 7.07 -8.56 4.69
CA ALA A 322 7.36 -7.99 3.38
C ALA A 322 8.83 -7.60 3.20
N GLY A 323 9.66 -7.64 4.24
CA GLY A 323 11.01 -7.08 4.19
C GLY A 323 11.00 -5.55 4.12
N LEU A 324 9.97 -4.89 4.65
CA LEU A 324 9.85 -3.45 4.75
C LEU A 324 9.95 -3.03 6.23
N ARG A 325 9.74 -1.76 6.54
CA ARG A 325 9.67 -1.26 7.92
C ARG A 325 8.53 -0.25 8.08
N PRO A 326 8.08 0.03 9.32
CA PRO A 326 7.28 1.22 9.56
C PRO A 326 8.02 2.48 9.10
N MET A 327 7.26 3.42 8.54
CA MET A 327 7.80 4.76 8.25
C MET A 327 7.98 5.56 9.54
N THR A 328 8.90 6.52 9.53
CA THR A 328 8.95 7.51 10.61
C THR A 328 7.96 8.65 10.35
N GLU A 329 7.57 9.37 11.39
CA GLU A 329 6.71 10.54 11.23
C GLU A 329 7.35 11.66 10.38
N MET A 330 8.68 11.71 10.36
CA MET A 330 9.46 12.67 9.59
C MET A 330 9.50 12.29 8.10
N GLU A 331 9.62 10.99 7.81
CA GLU A 331 9.45 10.46 6.45
C GLU A 331 8.04 10.68 5.92
N PHE A 332 7.01 10.50 6.75
CA PHE A 332 5.63 10.84 6.41
C PHE A 332 5.50 12.32 5.99
N GLU A 333 5.99 13.26 6.81
CA GLU A 333 5.92 14.69 6.45
C GLU A 333 6.70 15.01 5.18
N LYS A 334 7.89 14.43 5.01
CA LYS A 334 8.66 14.60 3.78
C LYS A 334 7.86 14.14 2.57
N ALA A 335 7.31 12.93 2.63
CA ALA A 335 6.54 12.33 1.54
C ALA A 335 5.27 13.13 1.22
N ALA A 336 4.63 13.72 2.23
CA ALA A 336 3.44 14.53 2.07
C ALA A 336 3.72 15.95 1.55
N ARG A 337 4.83 16.58 1.96
CA ARG A 337 5.07 18.01 1.75
C ARG A 337 5.99 18.35 0.57
N GLY A 338 6.92 17.47 0.25
CA GLY A 338 7.93 17.73 -0.76
C GLY A 338 9.22 18.36 -0.21
N THR A 339 9.77 19.34 -0.92
CA THR A 339 11.04 20.02 -0.62
C THR A 339 10.82 21.32 0.15
N SER A 340 11.88 21.89 0.75
CA SER A 340 11.80 23.14 1.50
C SER A 340 11.62 24.39 0.62
N THR A 341 11.85 24.28 -0.69
CA THR A 341 11.74 25.34 -1.69
C THR A 341 10.63 25.12 -2.72
N GLY A 342 9.99 23.95 -2.71
CA GLY A 342 8.89 23.63 -3.62
C GLY A 342 7.60 24.41 -3.31
N PRO A 343 6.63 24.41 -4.24
CA PRO A 343 5.35 25.13 -4.07
C PRO A 343 4.58 24.71 -2.80
N ASN A 344 4.70 23.45 -2.38
CA ASN A 344 4.03 22.91 -1.19
C ASN A 344 4.91 22.97 0.07
N ALA A 345 6.03 23.69 0.06
CA ALA A 345 7.04 23.70 1.14
C ALA A 345 6.48 23.92 2.55
N LYS A 346 5.34 24.62 2.70
CA LYS A 346 4.66 24.85 3.98
C LYS A 346 3.16 24.58 3.91
N ALA A 347 2.74 23.79 2.92
CA ALA A 347 1.34 23.47 2.70
C ALA A 347 0.73 22.68 3.87
N PRO A 348 -0.51 22.96 4.28
CA PRO A 348 -1.21 22.18 5.30
C PRO A 348 -1.59 20.77 4.85
N PHE A 349 -1.80 20.55 3.55
CA PHE A 349 -2.24 19.27 2.98
C PHE A 349 -1.26 18.74 1.93
N PRO A 350 -1.26 17.42 1.63
CA PRO A 350 -0.39 16.84 0.61
C PRO A 350 -0.51 17.52 -0.76
N TRP A 351 -1.73 17.92 -1.12
CA TRP A 351 -2.04 18.58 -2.39
C TRP A 351 -1.82 20.10 -2.39
N GLY A 352 -1.48 20.71 -1.26
CA GLY A 352 -1.21 22.16 -1.18
C GLY A 352 -2.05 22.90 -0.13
N TYR A 353 -2.43 24.13 -0.46
CA TYR A 353 -3.09 25.07 0.47
C TYR A 353 -4.62 25.06 0.39
N THR A 354 -5.19 24.40 -0.61
CA THR A 354 -6.65 24.31 -0.77
C THR A 354 -7.23 23.44 0.33
N TYR A 355 -8.14 24.02 1.12
CA TYR A 355 -8.87 23.30 2.15
C TYR A 355 -9.87 22.34 1.51
N PRO A 356 -9.97 21.07 1.96
CA PRO A 356 -11.04 20.19 1.54
C PRO A 356 -12.35 20.69 2.18
N ASP A 357 -13.22 21.32 1.39
CA ASP A 357 -14.56 21.73 1.83
C ASP A 357 -15.58 20.66 1.39
N GLN A 358 -16.32 20.09 2.34
CA GLN A 358 -17.36 19.10 2.06
C GLN A 358 -18.56 19.67 1.30
N VAL A 359 -18.81 20.99 1.39
CA VAL A 359 -19.91 21.64 0.66
C VAL A 359 -19.63 21.63 -0.85
N ASP A 360 -18.37 21.84 -1.23
CA ASP A 360 -17.91 21.83 -2.64
C ASP A 360 -17.35 20.47 -3.08
N ASN A 361 -17.42 19.48 -2.19
CA ASN A 361 -16.96 18.12 -2.42
C ASN A 361 -18.15 17.18 -2.23
N PRO A 362 -19.01 17.03 -3.24
CA PRO A 362 -20.22 16.22 -3.10
C PRO A 362 -19.85 14.75 -2.93
N LEU A 363 -20.79 13.98 -2.37
CA LEU A 363 -20.70 12.54 -2.42
C LEU A 363 -20.86 12.05 -3.86
N TYR A 364 -20.06 11.06 -4.21
CA TYR A 364 -20.17 10.31 -5.45
C TYR A 364 -20.04 8.82 -5.14
N THR A 365 -20.72 8.00 -5.94
CA THR A 365 -20.58 6.55 -5.90
C THR A 365 -19.59 6.14 -6.99
N PRO A 366 -18.37 5.68 -6.64
CA PRO A 366 -17.39 5.28 -7.63
C PRO A 366 -17.89 4.11 -8.49
N GLY A 367 -17.94 4.29 -9.80
CA GLY A 367 -18.37 3.24 -10.74
C GLY A 367 -17.38 2.06 -10.79
N GLY A 368 -17.88 0.82 -10.83
CA GLY A 368 -17.04 -0.38 -10.94
C GLY A 368 -16.48 -0.92 -9.61
N TYR A 369 -16.82 -0.28 -8.49
CA TYR A 369 -16.50 -0.76 -7.16
C TYR A 369 -17.71 -1.46 -6.54
N CYS A 370 -17.47 -2.52 -5.75
CA CYS A 370 -18.55 -3.31 -5.17
C CYS A 370 -19.39 -2.42 -4.24
N TYR A 371 -20.70 -2.40 -4.48
CA TYR A 371 -21.75 -1.77 -3.67
C TYR A 371 -21.61 -2.09 -2.16
N PRO A 372 -22.05 -1.19 -1.23
CA PRO A 372 -22.53 0.19 -1.41
C PRO A 372 -21.74 1.24 -0.62
N TYR A 373 -20.82 2.03 -1.19
CA TYR A 373 -20.25 3.13 -0.39
C TYR A 373 -20.01 4.38 -1.21
N ASP A 374 -20.61 5.47 -0.73
CA ASP A 374 -20.34 6.81 -1.21
C ASP A 374 -19.02 7.29 -0.65
N ALA A 375 -18.23 7.95 -1.50
CA ALA A 375 -17.03 8.64 -1.11
C ALA A 375 -17.18 10.12 -1.46
N TYR A 376 -16.28 10.95 -0.97
CA TYR A 376 -16.17 12.34 -1.41
C TYR A 376 -15.54 12.42 -2.80
N GLU A 377 -16.07 13.24 -3.71
CA GLU A 377 -15.58 13.31 -5.10
C GLU A 377 -14.09 13.67 -5.23
N TYR A 378 -13.61 14.52 -4.33
CA TYR A 378 -12.32 15.19 -4.38
C TYR A 378 -11.53 15.04 -3.07
N TYR A 379 -10.21 15.23 -3.20
CA TYR A 379 -9.22 15.35 -2.13
C TYR A 379 -9.01 14.10 -1.28
N THR A 380 -10.00 13.66 -0.49
CA THR A 380 -9.83 12.54 0.43
C THR A 380 -11.14 12.13 1.12
N ASN A 381 -11.11 10.95 1.75
CA ASN A 381 -12.15 10.42 2.61
C ASN A 381 -12.01 10.97 4.04
N LEU A 382 -12.96 11.80 4.49
CA LEU A 382 -12.93 12.49 5.80
C LEU A 382 -14.35 12.70 6.35
N ASN A 383 -14.50 13.09 7.62
CA ASN A 383 -15.79 13.45 8.23
C ASN A 383 -15.69 14.79 8.95
N ASP A 384 -15.95 15.88 8.24
CA ASP A 384 -16.06 17.21 8.81
C ASP A 384 -17.45 17.42 9.43
N GLN A 385 -17.50 18.14 10.55
CA GLN A 385 -18.72 18.50 11.29
C GLN A 385 -19.51 17.37 12.00
N GLY A 386 -19.00 16.14 12.11
CA GLY A 386 -19.68 15.06 12.84
C GLY A 386 -21.03 14.65 12.21
N ASN A 387 -21.26 15.10 10.98
CA ASN A 387 -22.33 14.63 10.14
C ASN A 387 -21.86 13.29 9.59
N ASN A 388 -22.14 12.20 10.31
CA ASN A 388 -22.11 10.87 9.70
C ASN A 388 -23.06 10.94 8.51
N VAL A 389 -22.51 11.10 7.32
CA VAL A 389 -23.32 11.08 6.12
C VAL A 389 -23.81 9.65 5.96
N GLU A 390 -25.11 9.48 5.75
CA GLU A 390 -25.73 8.16 5.60
C GLU A 390 -25.01 7.39 4.49
N GLY A 391 -24.32 6.29 4.85
CA GLY A 391 -23.54 5.46 3.91
C GLY A 391 -22.01 5.64 3.95
N GLN A 392 -21.47 6.61 4.69
CA GLN A 392 -20.02 6.73 4.93
C GLN A 392 -19.63 5.99 6.22
N ASP A 393 -19.45 4.67 6.12
CA ASP A 393 -19.15 3.81 7.28
C ASP A 393 -17.70 3.31 7.31
N GLY A 394 -16.75 3.81 6.52
CA GLY A 394 -15.37 3.29 6.63
C GLY A 394 -14.37 3.77 5.59
N PRO A 395 -13.20 3.10 5.49
CA PRO A 395 -12.20 3.41 4.49
C PRO A 395 -12.71 3.23 3.05
N THR A 396 -12.09 3.95 2.13
CA THR A 396 -12.27 3.81 0.69
C THR A 396 -11.27 2.81 0.11
N ASN A 397 -11.27 2.63 -1.22
CA ASN A 397 -10.22 1.86 -1.87
C ASN A 397 -8.90 2.63 -1.90
N VAL A 398 -7.79 1.90 -1.90
CA VAL A 398 -6.46 2.48 -2.11
C VAL A 398 -6.45 3.32 -3.39
N GLY A 399 -5.97 4.56 -3.31
CA GLY A 399 -5.79 5.41 -4.47
C GLY A 399 -7.07 5.81 -5.18
N LEU A 400 -8.24 5.75 -4.53
CA LEU A 400 -9.53 6.06 -5.16
C LEU A 400 -9.49 7.38 -5.93
N TYR A 401 -8.91 8.42 -5.34
CA TYR A 401 -8.81 9.78 -5.90
C TYR A 401 -7.79 9.91 -7.04
N THR A 402 -7.00 8.86 -7.28
CA THR A 402 -6.08 8.76 -8.42
C THR A 402 -6.69 8.03 -9.60
N SER A 403 -7.91 7.51 -9.45
CA SER A 403 -8.62 6.84 -10.54
C SER A 403 -9.03 7.83 -11.62
N GLY A 404 -8.99 7.37 -12.87
CA GLY A 404 -9.45 8.14 -14.04
C GLY A 404 -10.95 8.01 -14.30
N ASP A 405 -11.74 7.66 -13.28
CA ASP A 405 -13.18 7.47 -13.37
C ASP A 405 -13.93 8.79 -13.62
N ILE A 406 -13.41 9.88 -13.08
CA ILE A 406 -13.83 11.26 -13.33
C ILE A 406 -12.60 12.17 -13.53
N THR A 407 -12.83 13.35 -14.10
CA THR A 407 -11.77 14.33 -14.31
C THR A 407 -11.50 15.09 -12.99
N ARG A 408 -10.27 14.99 -12.48
CA ARG A 408 -9.80 15.72 -11.29
C ARG A 408 -8.63 16.62 -11.65
N THR A 409 -8.56 17.80 -11.05
CA THR A 409 -7.33 18.61 -11.05
C THR A 409 -6.24 17.91 -10.23
N ALA A 410 -4.97 18.30 -10.44
CA ALA A 410 -3.86 17.77 -9.66
C ALA A 410 -4.02 17.98 -8.14
N ALA A 411 -4.76 19.00 -7.71
CA ALA A 411 -5.08 19.20 -6.29
C ALA A 411 -6.21 18.27 -5.82
N GLN A 412 -7.23 18.05 -6.64
CA GLN A 412 -8.39 17.20 -6.31
C GLN A 412 -8.07 15.70 -6.28
N THR A 413 -6.96 15.25 -6.85
CA THR A 413 -6.52 13.85 -6.71
C THR A 413 -6.01 13.52 -5.30
N GLY A 414 -5.76 14.53 -4.46
CA GLY A 414 -5.33 14.31 -3.06
C GLY A 414 -3.92 13.79 -2.88
N VAL A 415 -3.18 13.57 -3.98
CA VAL A 415 -1.84 12.99 -3.92
C VAL A 415 -0.82 13.99 -3.42
N SER A 416 0.24 13.46 -2.81
CA SER A 416 1.39 14.26 -2.43
C SER A 416 2.18 14.75 -3.66
N PRO A 417 3.15 15.68 -3.47
CA PRO A 417 4.04 16.12 -4.55
C PRO A 417 4.84 15.02 -5.23
N TYR A 418 4.99 13.87 -4.56
CA TYR A 418 5.68 12.69 -5.06
C TYR A 418 4.70 11.61 -5.57
N GLY A 419 3.41 11.92 -5.71
CA GLY A 419 2.38 10.99 -6.20
C GLY A 419 1.98 9.91 -5.20
N VAL A 420 2.29 10.09 -3.91
CA VAL A 420 1.85 9.18 -2.85
C VAL A 420 0.40 9.50 -2.51
N ALA A 421 -0.49 8.52 -2.65
CA ALA A 421 -1.92 8.72 -2.42
C ALA A 421 -2.28 8.59 -0.94
N ASP A 422 -3.40 9.20 -0.55
CA ASP A 422 -4.08 9.01 0.74
C ASP A 422 -3.22 9.33 1.99
N LEU A 423 -2.23 10.23 1.88
CA LEU A 423 -1.46 10.71 3.04
C LEU A 423 -2.25 11.69 3.93
N ALA A 424 -3.47 12.05 3.56
CA ALA A 424 -4.41 12.77 4.40
C ALA A 424 -5.78 12.13 4.21
N GLY A 425 -6.45 11.78 5.30
CA GLY A 425 -7.75 11.11 5.36
C GLY A 425 -7.66 9.59 5.18
N ASN A 426 -8.79 8.96 4.91
CA ASN A 426 -8.97 7.52 4.78
C ASN A 426 -8.69 6.75 6.09
N LEU A 427 -7.45 6.42 6.46
CA LEU A 427 -7.12 5.87 7.77
C LEU A 427 -5.90 6.57 8.37
N TRP A 428 -5.87 6.61 9.70
CA TRP A 428 -4.66 7.00 10.40
C TRP A 428 -3.55 6.00 10.12
N GLU A 429 -2.40 6.50 9.71
CA GLU A 429 -1.23 5.65 9.46
C GLU A 429 -0.34 5.59 10.69
N GLN A 430 -0.07 4.37 11.16
CA GLN A 430 0.82 4.14 12.30
C GLN A 430 2.29 4.37 11.90
N VAL A 431 3.03 5.15 12.70
CA VAL A 431 4.42 5.55 12.42
C VAL A 431 5.33 5.40 13.63
N ILE A 432 6.64 5.33 13.38
CA ILE A 432 7.65 5.56 14.41
C ILE A 432 7.78 7.07 14.62
N ASN A 433 7.44 7.56 15.81
CA ASN A 433 7.56 8.97 16.13
C ASN A 433 8.98 9.32 16.59
N CYS A 434 9.28 10.61 16.69
CA CYS A 434 10.60 11.13 17.01
C CYS A 434 11.00 10.96 18.49
N SER A 435 10.13 10.43 19.35
CA SER A 435 10.53 10.00 20.69
C SER A 435 11.26 8.65 20.66
N SER A 436 11.08 7.84 19.61
CA SER A 436 11.92 6.66 19.37
C SER A 436 13.34 7.09 18.99
N LYS A 437 14.34 6.56 19.72
CA LYS A 437 15.76 6.88 19.51
C LYS A 437 16.53 5.80 18.77
N ASN A 438 15.93 4.62 18.64
CA ASN A 438 16.51 3.51 17.90
C ASN A 438 16.39 3.78 16.40
N THR A 439 17.45 3.51 15.66
CA THR A 439 17.40 3.52 14.19
C THR A 439 16.63 2.29 13.72
N PRO A 440 15.45 2.44 13.09
CA PRO A 440 14.68 1.30 12.62
C PRO A 440 15.38 0.64 11.43
N LEU A 441 15.63 -0.66 11.55
CA LEU A 441 16.13 -1.50 10.46
C LEU A 441 14.99 -1.87 9.52
N ASN A 442 15.34 -2.26 8.29
CA ASN A 442 14.40 -2.93 7.40
C ASN A 442 14.04 -4.32 7.95
N GLY A 443 12.82 -4.76 7.66
CA GLY A 443 12.32 -6.08 8.00
C GLY A 443 13.14 -7.21 7.41
N ASP A 444 13.24 -8.33 8.12
CA ASP A 444 14.09 -9.46 7.73
C ASP A 444 13.30 -10.68 7.20
N GLY A 445 11.99 -10.52 7.01
CA GLY A 445 11.11 -11.55 6.48
C GLY A 445 10.48 -12.46 7.52
N LYS A 446 10.77 -12.26 8.82
CA LYS A 446 10.29 -13.13 9.92
C LYS A 446 9.17 -12.50 10.74
N ILE A 447 8.45 -13.36 11.45
CA ILE A 447 7.44 -12.98 12.42
C ILE A 447 8.03 -13.10 13.82
N TYR A 448 7.81 -12.08 14.65
CA TYR A 448 8.30 -12.01 16.01
C TYR A 448 7.14 -11.75 16.98
N THR A 449 7.39 -12.03 18.26
CA THR A 449 6.55 -11.58 19.37
C THR A 449 6.88 -10.15 19.79
N ASP A 450 8.12 -9.71 19.54
CA ASP A 450 8.64 -8.36 19.79
C ASP A 450 9.65 -8.01 18.67
N TYR A 451 9.57 -6.79 18.15
CA TYR A 451 10.37 -6.29 17.03
C TYR A 451 11.46 -5.28 17.47
N THR A 452 11.72 -5.14 18.77
CA THR A 452 12.79 -4.26 19.30
C THR A 452 14.18 -4.59 18.75
N SER A 453 14.44 -5.84 18.34
CA SER A 453 15.68 -6.24 17.66
C SER A 453 15.89 -5.57 16.31
N LEU A 454 14.80 -5.12 15.66
CA LEU A 454 14.83 -4.30 14.45
C LEU A 454 14.79 -2.80 14.77
N GLY A 455 14.92 -2.42 16.05
CA GLY A 455 14.83 -1.04 16.51
C GLY A 455 13.40 -0.47 16.50
N TRP A 456 12.38 -1.32 16.34
CA TRP A 456 10.99 -0.85 16.28
C TRP A 456 10.41 -0.74 17.70
N PRO A 457 9.67 0.34 18.01
CA PRO A 457 9.04 0.51 19.31
C PRO A 457 7.97 -0.54 19.56
N ASN A 458 7.73 -0.87 20.84
CA ASN A 458 6.62 -1.74 21.21
C ASN A 458 5.29 -0.98 21.24
N ALA A 459 4.19 -1.70 21.08
CA ALA A 459 2.82 -1.17 20.98
C ALA A 459 2.34 -0.33 22.19
N SER A 460 3.06 -0.38 23.31
CA SER A 460 2.78 0.35 24.55
C SER A 460 3.88 1.35 24.93
N THR A 461 4.79 1.67 24.00
CA THR A 461 5.92 2.58 24.26
C THR A 461 5.68 3.94 23.63
N THR A 462 6.36 4.97 24.13
CA THR A 462 6.23 6.34 23.61
C THR A 462 6.68 6.49 22.16
N GLY A 463 7.35 5.50 21.56
CA GLY A 463 8.01 5.59 20.25
C GLY A 463 7.12 5.47 19.01
N MET A 464 5.81 5.25 19.16
CA MET A 464 4.87 5.16 18.05
C MET A 464 3.82 6.28 18.05
N GLY A 465 3.30 6.62 16.87
CA GLY A 465 2.29 7.65 16.69
C GLY A 465 1.39 7.40 15.49
N LEU A 466 0.47 8.33 15.25
CA LEU A 466 -0.48 8.29 14.14
C LEU A 466 -0.37 9.57 13.30
N ARG A 467 -0.47 9.45 11.97
CA ARG A 467 -0.47 10.59 11.03
C ARG A 467 -1.57 10.44 9.97
N GLY A 468 -1.92 11.55 9.32
CA GLY A 468 -2.82 11.57 8.17
C GLY A 468 -4.31 11.82 8.47
N GLY A 469 -4.81 11.52 9.68
CA GLY A 469 -6.25 11.56 9.91
C GLY A 469 -6.94 10.34 9.31
N GLY A 470 -8.27 10.24 9.40
CA GLY A 470 -9.01 9.13 8.80
C GLY A 470 -10.45 9.50 8.48
N TRP A 471 -11.18 8.55 7.89
CA TRP A 471 -12.56 8.73 7.43
C TRP A 471 -13.51 9.25 8.52
N ALA A 472 -13.26 8.92 9.78
CA ALA A 472 -14.05 9.37 10.93
C ALA A 472 -13.65 10.75 11.49
N HIS A 473 -12.77 11.50 10.81
CA HIS A 473 -12.17 12.73 11.35
C HIS A 473 -12.31 13.92 10.40
N GLY A 474 -12.47 15.10 10.99
CA GLY A 474 -12.55 16.36 10.25
C GLY A 474 -11.18 16.86 9.82
N THR A 475 -11.19 17.88 8.97
CA THR A 475 -10.03 18.40 8.26
C THR A 475 -8.85 18.79 9.15
N TRP A 476 -9.08 19.16 10.41
CA TRP A 476 -8.01 19.44 11.36
C TRP A 476 -7.08 18.24 11.59
N ASN A 477 -7.62 17.02 11.65
CA ASN A 477 -6.83 15.81 11.82
C ASN A 477 -6.01 15.44 10.57
N LEU A 478 -6.39 15.98 9.41
CA LEU A 478 -5.78 15.68 8.11
C LEU A 478 -4.55 16.53 7.79
N LEU A 479 -4.24 17.52 8.61
CA LEU A 479 -3.07 18.38 8.38
C LEU A 479 -1.78 17.54 8.43
N ILE A 480 -0.86 17.80 7.50
CA ILE A 480 0.43 17.08 7.41
C ILE A 480 1.18 17.12 8.74
N SER A 481 1.12 18.22 9.49
CA SER A 481 1.78 18.36 10.79
C SER A 481 0.86 18.15 11.99
N ASN A 482 -0.35 17.61 11.81
CA ASN A 482 -1.20 17.28 12.95
C ASN A 482 -0.51 16.21 13.81
N ARG A 483 -0.40 16.50 15.12
CA ARG A 483 0.23 15.64 16.12
C ARG A 483 -0.65 15.39 17.34
N ASN A 484 -1.97 15.61 17.22
CA ASN A 484 -2.95 15.38 18.31
C ASN A 484 -2.89 13.95 18.86
N VAL A 485 -2.43 13.01 18.03
CA VAL A 485 -2.28 11.59 18.35
C VAL A 485 -0.85 11.09 18.08
N ALA A 486 0.15 11.97 18.20
CA ALA A 486 1.56 11.61 18.00
C ALA A 486 2.12 10.68 19.08
N LEU A 487 1.50 10.66 20.27
CA LEU A 487 1.71 9.63 21.30
C LEU A 487 0.44 8.78 21.37
N SER A 488 0.40 7.68 20.62
CA SER A 488 -0.72 6.75 20.71
C SER A 488 -0.45 5.73 21.80
N ILE A 489 -1.33 5.69 22.81
CA ILE A 489 -1.38 4.60 23.79
C ILE A 489 -2.20 3.39 23.28
N TRP A 490 -2.74 3.49 22.06
CA TRP A 490 -3.67 2.53 21.48
C TRP A 490 -3.00 1.50 20.58
N GLY A 491 -1.66 1.43 20.55
CA GLY A 491 -0.94 0.56 19.61
C GLY A 491 -1.26 -0.92 19.72
N ALA A 492 -1.72 -1.39 20.88
CA ALA A 492 -2.16 -2.78 21.07
C ALA A 492 -3.61 -3.04 20.59
N SER A 493 -4.38 -1.99 20.32
CA SER A 493 -5.79 -2.09 19.92
C SER A 493 -5.92 -2.09 18.40
N ARG A 494 -6.93 -2.81 17.90
CA ARG A 494 -7.41 -2.69 16.53
C ARG A 494 -8.55 -1.67 16.53
N VAL A 495 -8.40 -0.64 15.71
CA VAL A 495 -9.35 0.47 15.65
C VAL A 495 -9.77 0.66 14.20
N SER A 496 -11.06 0.88 13.96
CA SER A 496 -11.67 0.90 12.63
C SER A 496 -11.19 2.02 11.71
N TYR A 497 -10.46 3.00 12.26
CA TYR A 497 -9.83 4.09 11.53
C TYR A 497 -8.29 4.03 11.59
N PHE A 498 -7.69 2.91 12.02
CA PHE A 498 -6.24 2.68 11.96
C PHE A 498 -5.89 1.79 10.77
N GLY A 499 -4.99 2.28 9.95
CA GLY A 499 -4.37 1.60 8.83
C GLY A 499 -2.86 1.70 8.91
N PHE A 500 -2.20 1.35 7.81
CA PHE A 500 -0.75 1.30 7.80
C PHE A 500 -0.17 1.35 6.40
N ARG A 501 1.07 1.84 6.35
CA ARG A 501 1.90 1.92 5.17
C ARG A 501 3.35 1.66 5.56
N CYS A 502 4.04 0.89 4.74
CA CYS A 502 5.44 0.60 4.97
C CYS A 502 6.36 1.56 4.21
N ALA A 503 7.54 1.78 4.77
CA ALA A 503 8.69 2.38 4.11
C ALA A 503 9.84 1.37 4.02
N ARG A 504 10.89 1.73 3.29
CA ARG A 504 12.14 0.98 3.24
C ARG A 504 13.31 1.90 2.93
N THR A 505 14.38 1.73 3.70
CA THR A 505 15.66 2.39 3.42
C THR A 505 16.35 1.68 2.24
N PRO A 506 16.96 2.41 1.29
CA PRO A 506 17.72 1.89 0.14
C PRO A 506 18.66 0.75 0.45
#